data_AF-A0B7B0-F1
#
_entry.id   AF-A0B7B0-F1
#
_cell.length_a   1.000
_cell.length_b   1.000
_cell.length_c   1.000
_cell.angle_alpha   90.00
_cell.angle_beta   90.00
_cell.angle_gamma   90.00
#
_symmetry.space_group_name_H-M   'P 1'
#
loop_
_entity.id
_entity.type
_entity.pdbx_description
1 polymer ?
#
loop_
_entity_poly.entity_id
_entity_poly.type
_entity_poly.pdbx_seq_one_letter_code
_entity_poly.pdbx_strand_id
1 'polypeptide(L)'
;MRRIHRNIPLEEARIQLLRCRLVAYKLIAEMEDSEYDKRYVDRLMSEIYDKLSELSGIKLADPYTNPCESQYQILEELKSYRYRDPNERFMRFVREEFREIFIPTLFLLTYLCRSEKKYTWDEVRSQLDAIMHDLGVEVSWEECEGELRRYAKKVFPVLDIAVAV
;
A
#
# COMPACT_ATOMS: atom_id res chain seq x y z
N MET A 1 2.41 24.36 -21.50
CA MET A 1 2.23 23.07 -20.79
C MET A 1 0.85 23.04 -20.16
N ARG A 2 -0.05 22.17 -20.62
CA ARG A 2 -1.38 21.99 -20.02
C ARG A 2 -1.17 21.42 -18.62
N ARG A 3 -1.41 22.22 -17.57
CA ARG A 3 -1.54 21.71 -16.20
C ARG A 3 -2.64 20.65 -16.24
N ILE A 4 -2.31 19.42 -15.90
CA ILE A 4 -3.32 18.38 -15.72
C ILE A 4 -4.18 18.83 -14.54
N HIS A 5 -5.32 19.47 -14.82
CA HIS A 5 -6.35 19.79 -13.84
C HIS A 5 -7.11 18.50 -13.50
N ARG A 6 -6.46 17.61 -12.77
CA ARG A 6 -7.16 16.59 -12.01
C ARG A 6 -6.94 16.93 -10.55
N ASN A 7 -7.94 17.59 -9.95
CA ASN A 7 -8.08 17.58 -8.49
C ASN A 7 -8.41 16.14 -8.12
N ILE A 8 -7.37 15.31 -7.99
CA ILE A 8 -7.51 13.98 -7.40
C ILE A 8 -7.85 14.24 -5.92
N PRO A 9 -8.95 13.70 -5.39
CA PRO A 9 -9.27 13.77 -3.97
C PRO A 9 -8.09 13.30 -3.12
N LEU A 10 -7.92 13.86 -1.93
CA LEU A 10 -6.76 13.55 -1.08
C LEU A 10 -6.68 12.06 -0.76
N GLU A 11 -7.83 11.42 -0.57
CA GLU A 11 -7.99 9.99 -0.33
C GLU A 11 -7.48 9.16 -1.51
N GLU A 12 -7.88 9.51 -2.74
CA GLU A 12 -7.38 8.86 -3.95
C GLU A 12 -5.86 9.08 -4.11
N ALA A 13 -5.38 10.29 -3.84
CA ALA A 13 -3.97 10.62 -3.93
C ALA A 13 -3.13 9.75 -2.96
N ARG A 14 -3.59 9.57 -1.72
CA ARG A 14 -2.93 8.70 -0.73
C ARG A 14 -2.84 7.25 -1.20
N ILE A 15 -3.91 6.71 -1.77
CA ILE A 15 -3.95 5.34 -2.31
C ILE A 15 -3.00 5.22 -3.51
N GLN A 16 -2.96 6.22 -4.38
CA GLN A 16 -2.02 6.25 -5.51
C GLN A 16 -0.56 6.30 -5.06
N LEU A 17 -0.24 6.97 -3.95
CA LEU A 17 1.12 6.95 -3.40
C LEU A 17 1.53 5.55 -2.93
N LEU A 18 0.60 4.75 -2.39
CA LEU A 18 0.88 3.34 -2.08
C LEU A 18 1.27 2.58 -3.35
N ARG A 19 0.48 2.73 -4.43
CA ARG A 19 0.76 2.12 -5.74
C ARG A 19 2.12 2.55 -6.29
N CYS A 20 2.41 3.85 -6.26
CA CYS A 20 3.69 4.39 -6.73
C CYS A 20 4.87 3.75 -6.00
N ARG A 21 4.77 3.55 -4.68
CA ARG A 21 5.84 2.89 -3.92
C ARG A 21 6.01 1.42 -4.31
N LEU A 22 4.91 0.67 -4.45
CA LEU A 22 4.98 -0.74 -4.90
C LEU A 22 5.66 -0.86 -6.26
N VAL A 23 5.31 0.02 -7.20
CA VAL A 23 5.93 0.07 -8.52
C VAL A 23 7.40 0.47 -8.42
N ALA A 24 7.74 1.47 -7.61
CA ALA A 24 9.12 1.91 -7.43
C ALA A 24 10.01 0.79 -6.89
N TYR A 25 9.56 0.03 -5.88
CA TYR A 25 10.28 -1.13 -5.37
C TYR A 25 10.48 -2.22 -6.41
N LYS A 26 9.47 -2.47 -7.25
CA LYS A 26 9.59 -3.42 -8.36
C LYS A 26 10.61 -2.94 -9.40
N LEU A 27 10.60 -1.64 -9.73
CA LEU A 27 11.53 -1.06 -10.71
C LEU A 27 12.97 -1.16 -10.24
N ILE A 28 13.27 -0.76 -9.01
CA ILE A 28 14.63 -0.87 -8.48
C ILE A 28 15.13 -2.33 -8.40
N ALA A 29 14.22 -3.27 -8.15
CA ALA A 29 14.54 -4.71 -8.20
C ALA A 29 14.85 -5.22 -9.61
N GLU A 30 14.42 -4.51 -10.66
CA GLU A 30 14.63 -4.88 -12.06
C GLU A 30 15.80 -4.11 -12.71
N MET A 31 16.18 -2.95 -12.18
CA MET A 31 17.21 -2.09 -12.77
C MET A 31 18.65 -2.56 -12.51
N GLU A 32 18.88 -3.42 -11.51
CA GLU A 32 20.22 -3.88 -11.07
C GLU A 32 21.25 -2.74 -10.86
N ASP A 33 20.76 -1.51 -10.65
CA ASP A 33 21.56 -0.30 -10.48
C ASP A 33 21.66 0.05 -8.99
N SER A 34 22.88 0.00 -8.46
CA SER A 34 23.15 0.27 -7.05
C SER A 34 22.88 1.71 -6.60
N GLU A 35 22.68 2.65 -7.53
CA GLU A 35 22.32 4.03 -7.20
C GLU A 35 20.86 4.12 -6.69
N TYR A 36 19.99 3.22 -7.16
CA TYR A 36 18.57 3.22 -6.82
C TYR A 36 18.27 2.06 -5.86
N ASP A 37 18.29 2.36 -4.56
CA ASP A 37 18.02 1.39 -3.51
C ASP A 37 16.70 1.70 -2.76
N LYS A 38 16.39 0.87 -1.76
CA LYS A 38 15.26 1.09 -0.85
C LYS A 38 15.28 2.49 -0.23
N ARG A 39 16.44 2.99 0.18
CA ARG A 39 16.58 4.28 0.87
C ARG A 39 16.27 5.45 -0.05
N TYR A 40 16.62 5.32 -1.34
CA TYR A 40 16.23 6.28 -2.37
C TYR A 40 14.70 6.37 -2.47
N VAL A 41 14.02 5.23 -2.64
CA VAL A 41 12.55 5.18 -2.77
C VAL A 41 11.87 5.70 -1.49
N ASP A 42 12.32 5.28 -0.32
CA ASP A 42 11.75 5.71 0.96
C ASP A 42 11.84 7.22 1.16
N ARG A 43 12.98 7.83 0.82
CA ARG A 43 13.21 9.26 0.93
C ARG A 43 12.33 10.03 -0.05
N LEU A 44 12.34 9.63 -1.32
CA LEU A 44 11.53 10.25 -2.37
C LEU A 44 10.05 10.25 -1.98
N MET A 45 9.55 9.10 -1.51
CA MET A 45 8.15 8.97 -1.15
C MET A 45 7.81 9.74 0.12
N SER A 46 8.68 9.76 1.15
CA SER A 46 8.49 10.60 2.34
C SER A 46 8.35 12.07 1.98
N GLU A 47 9.24 12.58 1.11
CA GLU A 47 9.17 13.97 0.63
C GLU A 47 7.86 14.26 -0.13
N ILE A 48 7.31 13.28 -0.86
CA ILE A 48 6.04 13.44 -1.57
C ILE A 48 4.87 13.48 -0.58
N TYR A 49 4.88 12.64 0.47
CA TYR A 49 3.86 12.69 1.53
C TYR A 49 3.89 14.02 2.28
N ASP A 50 5.08 14.56 2.58
CA ASP A 50 5.25 15.87 3.22
C ASP A 50 4.69 16.98 2.33
N LYS A 51 5.06 17.01 1.04
CA LYS A 51 4.53 17.99 0.07
C LYS A 51 3.01 17.91 -0.07
N LEU A 52 2.45 16.70 -0.09
CA LEU A 52 0.99 16.51 -0.16
C LEU A 52 0.31 17.00 1.12
N SER A 53 0.97 16.85 2.27
CA SER A 53 0.49 17.38 3.54
C SER A 53 0.45 18.91 3.54
N GLU A 54 1.52 19.56 3.07
CA GLU A 54 1.61 21.01 2.95
C GLU A 54 0.53 21.58 2.02
N LEU A 55 0.34 20.95 0.86
CA LEU A 55 -0.64 21.41 -0.14
C LEU A 55 -2.10 21.22 0.30
N SER A 56 -2.38 20.17 1.08
CA SER A 56 -3.73 19.87 1.56
C SER A 56 -4.07 20.51 2.92
N GLY A 57 -3.06 20.95 3.68
CA GLY A 57 -3.22 21.41 5.06
C GLY A 57 -3.54 20.28 6.06
N ILE A 58 -3.50 19.02 5.62
CA ILE A 58 -3.78 17.83 6.44
C ILE A 58 -2.48 17.05 6.58
N LYS A 59 -2.10 16.70 7.81
CA LYS A 59 -0.90 15.88 8.05
C LYS A 59 -1.12 14.46 7.52
N LEU A 60 -0.27 14.05 6.58
CA LEU A 60 -0.23 12.69 6.03
C LEU A 60 1.08 12.04 6.43
N ALA A 61 1.01 10.95 7.20
CA ALA A 61 2.17 10.14 7.52
C ALA A 61 2.46 9.17 6.37
N ASP A 62 3.73 9.01 6.02
CA ASP A 62 4.17 7.92 5.16
C ASP A 62 3.98 6.56 5.87
N PRO A 63 3.16 5.65 5.33
CA PRO A 63 2.85 4.35 5.96
C PRO A 63 4.08 3.45 6.22
N TYR A 64 5.18 3.66 5.51
CA TYR A 64 6.37 2.81 5.62
C TYR A 64 7.36 3.32 6.69
N THR A 65 7.13 4.51 7.26
CA THR A 65 7.93 5.02 8.38
C THR A 65 7.60 4.32 9.70
N ASN A 66 6.35 3.90 9.88
CA ASN A 66 5.91 3.04 10.97
C ASN A 66 5.02 1.89 10.46
N PRO A 67 5.62 0.85 9.85
CA PRO A 67 4.85 -0.22 9.20
C PRO A 67 3.90 -0.96 10.14
N CYS A 68 4.29 -1.08 11.42
CA CYS A 68 3.47 -1.71 12.43
C CYS A 68 2.17 -0.95 12.65
N GLU A 69 2.26 0.35 12.95
CA GLU A 69 1.07 1.17 13.19
C GLU A 69 0.22 1.34 11.93
N SER A 70 0.86 1.59 10.80
CA SER A 70 0.17 1.85 9.54
C SER A 70 -0.61 0.65 9.01
N GLN A 71 -0.18 -0.58 9.31
CA GLN A 71 -0.96 -1.78 9.03
C GLN A 71 -2.35 -1.72 9.68
N TYR A 72 -2.43 -1.38 10.96
CA TYR A 72 -3.71 -1.23 11.67
C TYR A 72 -4.51 -0.05 11.11
N GLN A 73 -3.87 1.10 10.90
CA GLN A 73 -4.55 2.30 10.39
C GLN A 73 -5.20 2.07 9.02
N ILE A 74 -4.50 1.40 8.10
CA ILE A 74 -5.04 1.10 6.77
C ILE A 74 -6.22 0.11 6.87
N LEU A 75 -6.09 -0.95 7.69
CA LEU A 75 -7.19 -1.90 7.88
C LEU A 75 -8.43 -1.23 8.47
N GLU A 76 -8.27 -0.39 9.48
CA GLU A 76 -9.37 0.36 10.09
C GLU A 76 -9.97 1.40 9.12
N GLU A 77 -9.14 2.07 8.32
CA GLU A 77 -9.61 2.99 7.28
C GLU A 77 -10.50 2.25 6.26
N LEU A 78 -10.05 1.11 5.75
CA LEU A 78 -10.82 0.29 4.80
C LEU A 78 -12.15 -0.19 5.39
N LYS A 79 -12.15 -0.68 6.63
CA LYS A 79 -13.39 -1.04 7.35
C LYS A 79 -14.34 0.14 7.49
N SER A 80 -13.79 1.35 7.72
CA SER A 80 -14.59 2.55 7.92
C SER A 80 -15.42 2.95 6.69
N TYR A 81 -14.99 2.55 5.48
CA TYR A 81 -15.69 2.88 4.23
C TYR A 81 -17.10 2.28 4.17
N ARG A 82 -17.36 1.17 4.89
CA ARG A 82 -18.71 0.63 5.05
C ARG A 82 -19.66 1.59 5.77
N TYR A 83 -19.15 2.37 6.71
CA TYR A 83 -19.96 3.20 7.61
C TYR A 83 -19.97 4.69 7.22
N ARG A 84 -18.96 5.14 6.47
CA ARG A 84 -18.80 6.54 6.06
C ARG A 84 -19.51 6.90 4.77
N ASP A 85 -20.05 5.91 4.05
CA ASP A 85 -20.69 6.05 2.74
C ASP A 85 -19.90 6.97 1.77
N PRO A 86 -18.62 6.65 1.45
CA PRO A 86 -17.86 7.42 0.50
C PRO A 86 -18.55 7.41 -0.87
N ASN A 87 -18.31 8.45 -1.68
CA ASN A 87 -18.94 8.54 -2.99
C ASN A 87 -18.64 7.29 -3.84
N GLU A 88 -19.62 6.86 -4.64
CA GLU A 88 -19.54 5.60 -5.40
C GLU A 88 -18.38 5.57 -6.41
N ARG A 89 -17.97 6.73 -6.95
CA ARG A 89 -16.81 6.79 -7.85
C ARG A 89 -15.52 6.40 -7.13
N PHE A 90 -15.33 6.90 -5.91
CA PHE A 90 -14.21 6.54 -5.04
C PHE A 90 -14.29 5.07 -4.63
N MET A 91 -15.47 4.59 -4.24
CA MET A 91 -15.64 3.19 -3.85
C MET A 91 -15.36 2.22 -5.00
N ARG A 92 -15.75 2.58 -6.23
CA ARG A 92 -15.38 1.82 -7.42
C ARG A 92 -13.87 1.77 -7.62
N PHE A 93 -13.19 2.91 -7.48
CA PHE A 93 -11.73 2.98 -7.53
C PHE A 93 -11.08 2.07 -6.47
N VAL A 94 -11.56 2.12 -5.22
CA VAL A 94 -11.09 1.26 -4.12
C VAL A 94 -11.26 -0.21 -4.47
N ARG A 95 -12.42 -0.61 -5.00
CA ARG A 95 -12.69 -2.01 -5.40
C ARG A 95 -11.77 -2.48 -6.52
N GLU A 96 -11.66 -1.68 -7.59
CA GLU A 96 -10.88 -2.02 -8.79
C GLU A 96 -9.38 -2.17 -8.47
N GLU A 97 -8.87 -1.35 -7.57
CA GLU A 97 -7.44 -1.32 -7.24
C GLU A 97 -7.10 -2.13 -5.99
N PHE A 98 -8.10 -2.78 -5.38
CA PHE A 98 -7.93 -3.42 -4.08
C PHE A 98 -6.83 -4.48 -4.09
N ARG A 99 -6.88 -5.33 -5.11
CA ARG A 99 -5.93 -6.41 -5.37
C ARG A 99 -4.51 -5.90 -5.60
N GLU A 100 -4.37 -4.83 -6.37
CA GLU A 100 -3.08 -4.33 -6.83
C GLU A 100 -2.39 -3.43 -5.79
N ILE A 101 -3.15 -2.79 -4.91
CA ILE A 101 -2.64 -1.80 -3.97
C ILE A 101 -2.68 -2.31 -2.52
N PHE A 102 -3.87 -2.60 -1.99
CA PHE A 102 -4.02 -2.84 -0.55
C PHE A 102 -3.43 -4.17 -0.14
N ILE A 103 -3.66 -5.23 -0.93
CA ILE A 103 -3.13 -6.56 -0.63
C ILE A 103 -1.58 -6.54 -0.59
N PRO A 104 -0.85 -6.06 -1.62
CA PRO A 104 0.61 -6.03 -1.58
C PRO A 104 1.17 -5.03 -0.57
N THR A 105 0.49 -3.90 -0.36
CA THR A 105 0.90 -2.92 0.67
C THR A 105 0.85 -3.56 2.05
N LEU A 106 -0.30 -4.11 2.45
CA LEU A 106 -0.46 -4.72 3.77
C LEU A 106 0.45 -5.94 3.95
N PHE A 107 0.66 -6.72 2.89
CA PHE A 107 1.66 -7.79 2.87
C PHE A 107 3.04 -7.24 3.22
N LEU A 108 3.55 -6.23 2.50
CA LEU A 108 4.86 -5.65 2.80
C LEU A 108 4.95 -5.07 4.21
N LEU A 109 3.94 -4.32 4.66
CA LEU A 109 3.94 -3.74 6.00
C LEU A 109 4.00 -4.82 7.10
N THR A 110 3.37 -5.97 6.87
CA THR A 110 3.43 -7.13 7.77
C THR A 110 4.85 -7.66 7.95
N TYR A 111 5.60 -7.77 6.85
CA TYR A 111 6.98 -8.26 6.88
C TYR A 111 7.98 -7.19 7.34
N LEU A 112 7.73 -5.92 7.05
CA LEU A 112 8.55 -4.80 7.50
C LEU A 112 8.35 -4.47 8.98
N CYS A 113 7.18 -4.77 9.53
CA CYS A 113 6.93 -4.59 10.96
C CYS A 113 7.80 -5.53 11.79
N ARG A 114 8.57 -4.96 12.73
CA ARG A 114 9.49 -5.69 13.63
C ARG A 114 8.96 -5.85 15.07
N SER A 115 7.71 -5.44 15.32
CA SER A 115 7.08 -5.63 16.63
C SER A 115 6.80 -7.11 16.91
N GLU A 116 7.02 -7.54 18.15
CA GLU A 116 6.64 -8.89 18.61
C GLU A 116 5.12 -9.08 18.69
N LYS A 117 4.36 -7.99 18.79
CA LYS A 117 2.89 -8.00 18.87
C LYS A 117 2.22 -7.65 17.54
N LYS A 118 2.92 -7.85 16.42
CA LYS A 118 2.39 -7.53 15.09
C LYS A 118 1.35 -8.56 14.64
N TYR A 119 0.46 -8.16 13.74
CA TYR A 119 -0.30 -9.16 13.01
C TYR A 119 0.62 -10.03 12.15
N THR A 120 0.33 -11.31 12.15
CA THR A 120 0.80 -12.27 11.15
C THR A 120 0.11 -12.00 9.81
N TRP A 121 0.69 -12.51 8.72
CA TRP A 121 0.06 -12.38 7.41
C TRP A 121 -1.32 -13.07 7.36
N ASP A 122 -1.49 -14.19 8.04
CA ASP A 122 -2.77 -14.91 8.09
C ASP A 122 -3.87 -14.09 8.81
N GLU A 123 -3.50 -13.37 9.88
CA GLU A 123 -4.43 -12.45 10.55
C GLU A 123 -4.81 -11.29 9.64
N VAL A 124 -3.85 -10.68 8.94
CA VAL A 124 -4.12 -9.61 7.97
C VAL A 124 -4.99 -10.11 6.83
N ARG A 125 -4.71 -11.30 6.29
CA ARG A 125 -5.52 -11.95 5.25
C ARG A 125 -6.96 -12.13 5.70
N SER A 126 -7.17 -12.63 6.92
CA SER A 126 -8.51 -12.81 7.50
C SER A 126 -9.28 -11.48 7.62
N GLN A 127 -8.59 -10.39 7.95
CA GLN A 127 -9.18 -9.05 7.97
C GLN A 127 -9.51 -8.56 6.56
N LEU A 128 -8.59 -8.77 5.60
CA LEU A 128 -8.81 -8.42 4.20
C LEU A 128 -10.00 -9.16 3.60
N ASP A 129 -10.20 -10.43 3.96
CA ASP A 129 -11.37 -11.22 3.56
C ASP A 129 -12.70 -10.58 3.98
N ALA A 130 -12.79 -10.19 5.25
CA ALA A 130 -13.98 -9.52 5.76
C ALA A 130 -14.22 -8.17 5.07
N ILE A 131 -13.15 -7.40 4.82
CA ILE A 131 -13.22 -6.11 4.13
C ILE A 131 -13.65 -6.28 2.68
N MET A 132 -13.08 -7.25 1.96
CA MET A 132 -13.44 -7.52 0.57
C MET A 132 -14.92 -7.90 0.45
N HIS A 133 -15.40 -8.76 1.36
CA HIS A 133 -16.83 -9.09 1.43
C HIS A 133 -17.69 -7.85 1.67
N ASP A 134 -17.35 -7.04 2.68
CA ASP A 134 -18.12 -5.85 3.05
C ASP A 134 -18.13 -4.76 1.97
N LEU A 135 -17.03 -4.63 1.20
CA LEU A 135 -16.89 -3.61 0.16
C LEU A 135 -17.34 -4.08 -1.24
N GLY A 136 -17.69 -5.37 -1.39
CA GLY A 136 -18.06 -5.97 -2.67
C GLY A 136 -16.87 -6.09 -3.63
N VAL A 137 -15.70 -6.47 -3.11
CA VAL A 137 -14.48 -6.72 -3.90
C VAL A 137 -14.50 -8.17 -4.37
N GLU A 138 -14.58 -8.38 -5.69
CA GLU A 138 -14.58 -9.70 -6.31
C GLU A 138 -13.16 -10.10 -6.73
N VAL A 139 -12.44 -10.82 -5.85
CA VAL A 139 -11.04 -11.21 -6.08
C VAL A 139 -10.79 -12.65 -5.61
N SER A 140 -10.02 -13.41 -6.39
CA SER A 140 -9.56 -14.75 -6.01
C SER A 140 -8.25 -14.70 -5.23
N TRP A 141 -8.20 -15.34 -4.06
CA TRP A 141 -6.95 -15.46 -3.30
C TRP A 141 -5.86 -16.23 -4.04
N GLU A 142 -6.22 -17.20 -4.86
CA GLU A 142 -5.24 -17.97 -5.64
C GLU A 142 -4.45 -17.03 -6.57
N GLU A 143 -5.15 -16.12 -7.24
CA GLU A 143 -4.54 -15.10 -8.10
C GLU A 143 -3.69 -14.12 -7.28
N CYS A 144 -4.24 -13.60 -6.18
CA CYS A 144 -3.54 -12.70 -5.27
C CYS A 144 -2.23 -13.30 -4.77
N GLU A 145 -2.27 -14.53 -4.26
CA GLU A 145 -1.07 -15.18 -3.74
C GLU A 145 -0.06 -15.46 -4.85
N GLY A 146 -0.52 -15.81 -6.06
CA GLY A 146 0.36 -15.99 -7.22
C GLY A 146 1.07 -14.70 -7.62
N GLU A 147 0.38 -13.55 -7.57
CA GLU A 147 0.96 -12.23 -7.81
C GLU A 147 1.89 -11.79 -6.68
N LEU A 148 1.46 -11.94 -5.42
CA LEU A 148 2.25 -11.64 -4.24
C LEU A 148 3.54 -12.45 -4.19
N ARG A 149 3.50 -13.76 -4.47
CA ARG A 149 4.70 -14.61 -4.50
C ARG A 149 5.70 -14.12 -5.55
N ARG A 150 5.23 -13.78 -6.76
CA ARG A 150 6.07 -13.24 -7.83
C ARG A 150 6.66 -11.88 -7.46
N TYR A 151 5.86 -11.01 -6.86
CA TYR A 151 6.29 -9.70 -6.40
C TYR A 151 7.32 -9.80 -5.26
N ALA A 152 7.02 -10.59 -4.22
CA ALA A 152 7.88 -10.82 -3.06
C ALA A 152 9.24 -11.37 -3.47
N LYS A 153 9.28 -12.35 -4.38
CA LYS A 153 10.53 -12.93 -4.89
C LYS A 153 11.48 -11.88 -5.47
N LYS A 154 10.93 -10.84 -6.11
CA LYS A 154 11.71 -9.74 -6.68
C LYS A 154 12.07 -8.68 -5.64
N VAL A 155 11.10 -8.30 -4.82
CA VAL A 155 11.18 -7.08 -4.00
C VAL A 155 11.80 -7.34 -2.62
N PHE A 156 11.59 -8.52 -2.02
CA PHE A 156 12.11 -8.81 -0.67
C PHE A 156 13.63 -8.65 -0.54
N PRO A 157 14.45 -9.11 -1.51
CA PRO A 157 15.90 -8.90 -1.46
C PRO A 157 16.30 -7.43 -1.37
N VAL A 158 15.58 -6.55 -2.09
CA VAL A 158 15.87 -5.11 -2.10
C VAL A 158 15.37 -4.43 -0.83
N LEU A 159 14.38 -5.01 -0.18
CA LEU A 159 13.82 -4.49 1.07
C LEU A 159 14.50 -5.03 2.33
N ASP A 160 15.56 -5.83 2.19
CA ASP A 160 16.21 -6.57 3.29
C ASP A 160 15.21 -7.39 4.13
N ILE A 161 14.17 -7.93 3.49
CA ILE A 161 13.18 -8.80 4.13
C ILE A 161 13.66 -10.25 3.99
N ALA A 162 14.01 -10.86 5.11
CA ALA A 162 14.32 -12.29 5.13
C ALA A 162 13.06 -13.11 4.85
N VAL A 163 13.11 -13.95 3.82
CA VAL A 163 12.09 -14.98 3.59
C VAL A 163 12.35 -16.08 4.62
N ALA A 164 11.46 -16.25 5.60
CA ALA A 164 11.41 -17.51 6.33
C ALA A 164 10.93 -18.56 5.32
N VAL A 165 11.87 -19.38 4.84
CA VAL A 165 11.58 -20.57 4.02
C VAL A 165 11.01 -21.66 4.91
#